data_AF-A0A7Y5W515-F1
#
_entry.id   AF-A0A7Y5W515-F1
#
_cell.length_a   1.000
_cell.length_b   1.000
_cell.length_c   1.000
_cell.angle_alpha   90.00
_cell.angle_beta   90.00
_cell.angle_gamma   90.00
#
_symmetry.space_group_name_H-M   'P 1'
#
loop_
_entity.id
_entity.type
_entity.pdbx_description
1 polymer ?
#
loop_
_entity_poly.entity_id
_entity_poly.type
_entity_poly.pdbx_seq_one_letter_code
_entity_poly.pdbx_strand_id
1 'polypeptide(L)'
;MRATSHASLCSRRQFLSGCACRAGCAAAGLLLRPRPTFAAVSAGMVKPVDWLKAQTAPQFAPHSTLPPLTRWGWAMSFDVAKELADRWGYAVEFSGYVSEAVADEALRNPDGRNGRCLALVADNPQKYKLGVLVDRQFPKEMPPEAYLRDAQGNFISDKNVPKMLSPEMPEECLNEAGQLHAVGLAKLRARCPIAIIQNGGEYGLNVIGWAKKYWEQDPRVVAAKGNRGWYQYISRQKAREQKAIADAIRAALPGRLLYVFYTCGGDTHRHGTVETFHNDWAWDYADMRACADIATSEYYYHDFNSGWIGPDNMLTQALGAKGYELRFNMKNSYDYVCPGYKQDEKAGAAPVWDPTQPIDNNAKAFGDLRLYEGFLKCLYTEGMIGAVAGYFSFPPGGFDAAFSPDKPPQYLVQMVILGRVHALFSHHEAFLRRGDLLPGPEKHAKVKDQPAYEFPAGRPTLRILARKMPNEPQWLITAWASDGVDGPATVEIPELGKITVQARAIATVYTATLQSGKPVLQQADL
;
A
#
# COMPACT_ATOMS: atom_id res chain seq x y z
N MET A 1 29.82 35.75 -27.17
CA MET A 1 30.61 36.37 -28.26
C MET A 1 31.09 35.23 -29.16
N ARG A 2 30.71 35.24 -30.46
CA ARG A 2 30.93 34.25 -31.55
C ARG A 2 30.11 32.93 -31.43
N ALA A 3 29.05 32.72 -32.24
CA ALA A 3 28.96 32.46 -33.71
C ALA A 3 29.34 30.99 -34.02
N THR A 4 28.66 30.16 -34.81
CA THR A 4 27.77 30.30 -35.99
C THR A 4 27.21 28.90 -36.33
N SER A 5 25.89 28.72 -36.51
CA SER A 5 25.15 28.43 -37.77
C SER A 5 25.73 27.39 -38.75
N HIS A 6 24.95 26.36 -39.09
CA HIS A 6 24.48 26.13 -40.46
C HIS A 6 23.33 25.11 -40.53
N ALA A 7 22.30 25.48 -41.28
CA ALA A 7 21.18 24.67 -41.75
C ALA A 7 21.43 24.17 -43.19
N SER A 8 20.60 23.23 -43.67
CA SER A 8 20.17 22.97 -45.07
C SER A 8 19.98 21.45 -45.29
N LEU A 9 18.75 20.90 -45.29
CA LEU A 9 17.75 20.80 -46.39
C LEU A 9 17.86 19.51 -47.24
N CYS A 10 16.76 18.75 -47.18
CA CYS A 10 15.96 18.25 -48.31
C CYS A 10 16.54 17.17 -49.26
N SER A 11 15.82 16.03 -49.38
CA SER A 11 15.09 15.65 -50.63
C SER A 11 14.93 14.12 -50.88
N ARG A 12 13.67 13.67 -50.81
CA ARG A 12 12.90 12.80 -51.76
C ARG A 12 13.32 11.36 -52.17
N ARG A 13 12.31 10.46 -51.95
CA ARG A 13 11.63 9.51 -52.89
C ARG A 13 12.46 8.30 -53.41
N GLN A 14 11.93 7.10 -53.76
CA GLN A 14 10.61 6.44 -53.84
C GLN A 14 10.83 4.97 -54.31
N PHE A 15 9.86 4.06 -54.02
CA PHE A 15 9.43 2.87 -54.83
C PHE A 15 10.39 1.64 -54.92
N LEU A 16 10.03 0.34 -54.93
CA LEU A 16 8.85 -0.49 -55.31
C LEU A 16 8.95 -1.89 -54.60
N SER A 17 7.83 -2.47 -54.12
CA SER A 17 7.08 -3.65 -54.65
C SER A 17 7.72 -5.05 -54.53
N GLY A 18 6.96 -6.01 -53.96
CA GLY A 18 7.24 -7.46 -53.99
C GLY A 18 6.17 -8.29 -53.28
N CYS A 19 5.58 -9.26 -53.99
CA CYS A 19 4.30 -9.94 -53.76
C CYS A 19 4.29 -11.11 -52.75
N ALA A 20 3.07 -11.32 -52.18
CA ALA A 20 2.35 -12.58 -51.92
C ALA A 20 2.90 -13.66 -50.95
N CYS A 21 2.12 -13.97 -49.90
CA CYS A 21 1.34 -15.21 -49.84
C CYS A 21 0.34 -15.21 -48.67
N ARG A 22 -0.90 -15.64 -48.96
CA ARG A 22 -1.98 -15.86 -47.99
C ARG A 22 -1.79 -17.20 -47.28
N ALA A 23 -1.89 -17.22 -45.96
CA ALA A 23 -2.32 -18.40 -45.20
C ALA A 23 -3.16 -17.92 -44.02
N GLY A 24 -4.44 -18.30 -44.02
CA GLY A 24 -5.41 -17.89 -43.01
C GLY A 24 -5.20 -18.65 -41.71
N CYS A 25 -5.06 -17.91 -40.63
CA CYS A 25 -5.44 -18.35 -39.28
C CYS A 25 -6.50 -17.37 -38.79
N ALA A 26 -7.69 -17.88 -38.50
CA ALA A 26 -8.77 -17.14 -37.87
C ALA A 26 -8.31 -16.71 -36.47
N ALA A 27 -7.85 -15.46 -36.35
CA ALA A 27 -7.73 -14.80 -35.07
C ALA A 27 -9.16 -14.54 -34.59
N ALA A 28 -9.61 -15.33 -33.61
CA ALA A 28 -10.76 -14.96 -32.80
C ALA A 28 -10.46 -13.59 -32.18
N GLY A 29 -11.10 -12.55 -32.71
CA GLY A 29 -10.99 -11.20 -32.18
C GLY A 29 -11.51 -11.18 -30.76
N LEU A 30 -10.61 -11.18 -29.78
CA LEU A 30 -10.92 -10.77 -28.42
C LEU A 30 -11.38 -9.32 -28.51
N LEU A 31 -12.69 -9.12 -28.36
CA LEU A 31 -13.31 -7.81 -28.21
C LEU A 31 -12.67 -7.11 -27.01
N LEU A 32 -11.82 -6.14 -27.31
CA LEU A 32 -11.33 -5.15 -26.34
C LEU A 32 -12.55 -4.50 -25.68
N ARG A 33 -12.86 -4.83 -24.42
CA ARG A 33 -13.70 -3.95 -23.62
C ARG A 33 -12.99 -2.60 -23.52
N PRO A 34 -13.73 -1.48 -23.67
CA PRO A 34 -13.16 -0.15 -23.54
C PRO A 34 -12.51 0.01 -22.16
N ARG A 35 -11.44 0.81 -22.12
CA ARG A 35 -10.81 1.30 -20.89
C ARG A 35 -11.89 1.80 -19.92
N PRO A 36 -11.66 1.76 -18.59
CA PRO A 36 -12.61 2.31 -17.63
C PRO A 36 -13.04 3.72 -18.06
N THR A 37 -14.27 3.83 -18.55
CA THR A 37 -14.88 5.09 -18.96
C THR A 37 -15.52 5.70 -17.72
N PHE A 38 -14.97 6.82 -17.28
CA PHE A 38 -15.65 7.66 -16.28
C PHE A 38 -16.92 8.24 -16.93
N ALA A 39 -18.02 8.28 -16.20
CA ALA A 39 -19.25 8.85 -16.73
C ALA A 39 -19.03 10.34 -17.00
N ALA A 40 -19.44 10.82 -18.17
CA ALA A 40 -19.40 12.25 -18.50
C ALA A 40 -20.41 12.99 -17.61
N VAL A 41 -19.91 13.79 -16.66
CA VAL A 41 -20.73 14.69 -15.84
C VAL A 41 -20.81 16.06 -16.54
N SER A 42 -21.93 16.77 -16.40
CA SER A 42 -22.23 18.04 -17.09
C SER A 42 -21.14 19.10 -16.92
N ALA A 43 -21.04 20.02 -17.88
CA ALA A 43 -20.13 21.16 -17.84
C ALA A 43 -20.32 22.00 -16.56
N GLY A 44 -19.34 21.93 -15.65
CA GLY A 44 -19.32 22.62 -14.36
C GLY A 44 -18.32 21.99 -13.41
N MET A 45 -17.83 22.74 -12.43
CA MET A 45 -16.97 22.20 -11.36
C MET A 45 -17.81 21.30 -10.44
N VAL A 46 -17.32 20.12 -10.12
CA VAL A 46 -18.01 19.13 -9.28
C VAL A 46 -17.29 18.94 -7.95
N LYS A 47 -18.02 18.57 -6.89
CA LYS A 47 -17.43 18.14 -5.63
C LYS A 47 -17.00 16.67 -5.70
N PRO A 48 -16.02 16.24 -4.87
CA PRO A 48 -15.56 14.84 -4.84
C PRO A 48 -16.69 13.83 -4.63
N VAL A 49 -17.64 14.11 -3.73
CA VAL A 49 -18.78 13.20 -3.46
C VAL A 49 -19.69 13.05 -4.68
N ASP A 50 -19.97 14.14 -5.41
CA ASP A 50 -20.83 14.09 -6.59
C ASP A 50 -20.14 13.36 -7.74
N TRP A 51 -18.84 13.58 -7.90
CA TRP A 51 -18.03 12.86 -8.87
C TRP A 51 -17.97 11.36 -8.56
N LEU A 52 -17.74 10.96 -7.30
CA LEU A 52 -17.77 9.56 -6.87
C LEU A 52 -19.13 8.93 -7.17
N LYS A 53 -20.22 9.64 -6.85
CA LYS A 53 -21.58 9.15 -7.06
C LYS A 53 -21.87 8.86 -8.53
N ALA A 54 -21.36 9.71 -9.42
CA ALA A 54 -21.52 9.58 -10.86
C ALA A 54 -20.71 8.42 -11.47
N GLN A 55 -19.72 7.88 -10.77
CA GLN A 55 -18.95 6.74 -11.29
C GLN A 55 -19.68 5.42 -11.09
N THR A 56 -19.43 4.47 -11.99
CA THR A 56 -19.84 3.08 -11.81
C THR A 56 -19.08 2.48 -10.64
N ALA A 57 -19.84 2.13 -9.60
CA ALA A 57 -19.31 1.45 -8.42
C ALA A 57 -18.94 0.00 -8.77
N PRO A 58 -17.83 -0.51 -8.22
CA PRO A 58 -17.47 -1.91 -8.41
C PRO A 58 -18.46 -2.85 -7.70
N GLN A 59 -18.57 -4.07 -8.22
CA GLN A 59 -19.40 -5.12 -7.63
C GLN A 59 -18.54 -6.06 -6.80
N PHE A 60 -18.74 -6.04 -5.48
CA PHE A 60 -18.12 -6.99 -4.56
C PHE A 60 -18.82 -8.34 -4.60
N ALA A 61 -18.07 -9.42 -4.33
CA ALA A 61 -18.66 -10.73 -4.14
C ALA A 61 -19.67 -10.71 -2.96
N PRO A 62 -20.88 -11.28 -3.09
CA PRO A 62 -21.96 -11.19 -2.09
C PRO A 62 -21.59 -11.65 -0.67
N HIS A 63 -20.53 -12.44 -0.53
CA HIS A 63 -20.07 -13.01 0.75
C HIS A 63 -18.58 -12.78 0.99
N SER A 64 -18.01 -11.74 0.36
CA SER A 64 -16.63 -11.35 0.61
C SER A 64 -16.40 -11.10 2.10
N THR A 65 -15.32 -11.67 2.63
CA THR A 65 -14.84 -11.42 4.00
C THR A 65 -13.53 -10.64 4.02
N LEU A 66 -13.13 -10.07 2.87
CA LEU A 66 -11.98 -9.18 2.82
C LEU A 66 -12.17 -7.99 3.78
N PRO A 67 -11.12 -7.61 4.53
CA PRO A 67 -11.18 -6.43 5.38
C PRO A 67 -11.45 -5.18 4.52
N PRO A 68 -12.28 -4.24 4.99
CA PRO A 68 -12.53 -3.00 4.26
C PRO A 68 -11.23 -2.21 4.11
N LEU A 69 -11.08 -1.53 2.98
CA LEU A 69 -9.96 -0.62 2.72
C LEU A 69 -9.97 0.54 3.72
N THR A 70 -8.81 1.12 3.99
CA THR A 70 -8.70 2.30 4.85
C THR A 70 -7.92 3.39 4.15
N ARG A 71 -7.85 4.55 4.79
CA ARG A 71 -7.07 5.69 4.35
C ARG A 71 -6.27 6.23 5.52
N TRP A 72 -5.15 6.86 5.20
CA TRP A 72 -4.37 7.63 6.15
C TRP A 72 -3.99 8.98 5.54
N GLY A 73 -4.20 10.07 6.30
CA GLY A 73 -4.01 11.47 5.85
C GLY A 73 -5.03 12.42 6.50
N TRP A 74 -5.05 13.69 6.07
CA TRP A 74 -6.05 14.67 6.55
C TRP A 74 -7.48 14.25 6.19
N ALA A 75 -8.44 14.60 7.03
CA ALA A 75 -9.85 14.27 6.88
C ALA A 75 -10.43 14.64 5.51
N MET A 76 -11.19 13.72 4.90
CA MET A 76 -12.21 14.09 3.90
C MET A 76 -13.52 14.42 4.62
N SER A 77 -14.45 15.11 3.95
CA SER A 77 -15.81 15.31 4.49
C SER A 77 -16.50 13.98 4.85
N PHE A 78 -17.48 14.07 5.75
CA PHE A 78 -18.31 12.92 6.12
C PHE A 78 -18.99 12.29 4.89
N ASP A 79 -19.50 13.11 3.97
CA ASP A 79 -20.25 12.61 2.81
C ASP A 79 -19.34 11.82 1.84
N VAL A 80 -18.08 12.23 1.69
CA VAL A 80 -17.09 11.45 0.93
C VAL A 80 -16.75 10.15 1.64
N ALA A 81 -16.47 10.19 2.95
CA ALA A 81 -16.17 8.98 3.73
C ALA A 81 -17.34 7.98 3.70
N LYS A 82 -18.58 8.47 3.78
CA LYS A 82 -19.79 7.66 3.66
C LYS A 82 -19.92 7.05 2.26
N GLU A 83 -19.73 7.83 1.20
CA GLU A 83 -19.80 7.33 -0.19
C GLU A 83 -18.75 6.23 -0.44
N LEU A 84 -17.50 6.44 0.02
CA LEU A 84 -16.44 5.43 -0.06
C LEU A 84 -16.82 4.13 0.66
N ALA A 85 -17.44 4.24 1.85
CA ALA A 85 -17.91 3.07 2.58
C ALA A 85 -19.15 2.42 1.97
N ASP A 86 -20.04 3.20 1.33
CA ASP A 86 -21.25 2.68 0.71
C ASP A 86 -20.97 1.85 -0.54
N ARG A 87 -19.98 2.25 -1.35
CA ARG A 87 -19.87 1.79 -2.74
C ARG A 87 -18.46 1.38 -3.18
N TRP A 88 -17.43 1.71 -2.41
CA TRP A 88 -16.03 1.54 -2.85
C TRP A 88 -15.22 0.59 -1.97
N GLY A 89 -15.85 -0.06 -0.98
CA GLY A 89 -15.22 -1.07 -0.13
C GLY A 89 -14.35 -0.50 0.99
N TYR A 90 -14.49 0.78 1.33
CA TYR A 90 -13.74 1.40 2.41
C TYR A 90 -14.45 1.28 3.76
N ALA A 91 -13.67 1.37 4.83
CA ALA A 91 -14.17 1.61 6.17
C ALA A 91 -14.66 3.06 6.28
N VAL A 92 -15.62 3.30 7.18
CA VAL A 92 -15.98 4.66 7.60
C VAL A 92 -14.78 5.24 8.35
N GLU A 93 -14.20 6.28 7.78
CA GLU A 93 -13.01 6.93 8.33
C GLU A 93 -13.36 7.81 9.55
N PHE A 94 -12.97 7.36 10.74
CA PHE A 94 -12.84 8.25 11.89
C PHE A 94 -11.56 9.07 11.74
N SER A 95 -11.68 10.39 11.71
CA SER A 95 -10.52 11.24 11.41
C SER A 95 -9.78 11.68 12.67
N GLY A 96 -8.46 11.82 12.53
CA GLY A 96 -7.54 12.20 13.60
C GLY A 96 -7.09 11.02 14.45
N TYR A 97 -6.06 11.29 15.26
CA TYR A 97 -5.54 10.37 16.26
C TYR A 97 -6.55 10.24 17.42
N VAL A 98 -6.99 9.02 17.72
CA VAL A 98 -8.03 8.77 18.73
C VAL A 98 -7.45 8.81 20.15
N SER A 99 -7.25 10.02 20.66
CA SER A 99 -7.03 10.27 22.08
C SER A 99 -8.33 10.16 22.88
N GLU A 100 -8.22 10.16 24.21
CA GLU A 100 -9.40 10.24 25.09
C GLU A 100 -10.27 11.47 24.80
N ALA A 101 -9.63 12.64 24.66
CA ALA A 101 -10.32 13.90 24.41
C ALA A 101 -11.01 13.93 23.04
N VAL A 102 -10.39 13.33 22.01
CA VAL A 102 -10.98 13.22 20.67
C VAL A 102 -12.20 12.29 20.69
N ALA A 103 -12.13 11.18 21.45
CA ALA A 103 -13.27 10.30 21.64
C ALA A 103 -14.41 11.02 22.38
N ASP A 104 -14.12 11.73 23.47
CA ASP A 104 -15.12 12.48 24.24
C ASP A 104 -15.80 13.58 23.40
N GLU A 105 -15.04 14.28 22.56
CA GLU A 105 -15.61 15.28 21.66
C GLU A 105 -16.54 14.64 20.63
N ALA A 106 -16.14 13.54 19.99
CA ALA A 106 -16.99 12.84 19.02
C ALA A 106 -18.29 12.31 19.66
N LEU A 107 -18.24 11.88 20.93
CA LEU A 107 -19.40 11.38 21.66
C LEU A 107 -20.34 12.51 22.13
N ARG A 108 -19.80 13.67 22.49
CA ARG A 108 -20.60 14.84 22.91
C ARG A 108 -21.16 15.65 21.74
N ASN A 109 -20.58 15.50 20.55
CA ASN A 109 -20.97 16.23 19.34
C ASN A 109 -21.44 15.28 18.22
N PRO A 110 -22.65 14.71 18.33
CA PRO A 110 -23.16 13.73 17.36
C PRO A 110 -23.32 14.31 15.94
N ASP A 111 -23.53 15.63 15.82
CA ASP A 111 -23.65 16.33 14.54
C ASP A 111 -22.29 16.67 13.90
N GLY A 112 -21.23 16.64 14.69
CA GLY A 112 -19.86 16.78 14.22
C GLY A 112 -19.46 15.61 13.30
N ARG A 113 -18.44 15.82 12.46
CA ARG A 113 -17.98 14.83 11.46
C ARG A 113 -17.80 13.43 12.06
N ASN A 114 -17.00 13.32 13.13
CA ASN A 114 -16.73 12.04 13.77
C ASN A 114 -17.95 11.48 14.52
N GLY A 115 -18.80 12.32 15.12
CA GLY A 115 -20.07 11.90 15.71
C GLY A 115 -21.00 11.25 14.68
N ARG A 116 -21.12 11.85 13.48
CA ARG A 116 -21.88 11.28 12.35
C ARG A 116 -21.28 9.96 11.87
N CYS A 117 -19.95 9.81 11.85
CA CYS A 117 -19.30 8.52 11.53
C CYS A 117 -19.67 7.43 12.55
N LEU A 118 -19.65 7.74 13.85
CA LEU A 118 -20.03 6.81 14.91
C LEU A 118 -21.51 6.42 14.82
N ALA A 119 -22.39 7.38 14.57
CA ALA A 119 -23.82 7.13 14.37
C ALA A 119 -24.06 6.20 13.17
N LEU A 120 -23.43 6.49 12.03
CA LEU A 120 -23.54 5.67 10.82
C LEU A 120 -23.17 4.19 11.07
N VAL A 121 -22.07 3.94 11.80
CA VAL A 121 -21.63 2.57 12.13
C VAL A 121 -22.55 1.94 13.17
N ALA A 122 -23.00 2.70 14.18
CA ALA A 122 -23.91 2.18 15.20
C ALA A 122 -25.27 1.78 14.62
N ASP A 123 -25.78 2.51 13.63
CA ASP A 123 -27.07 2.26 13.01
C ASP A 123 -27.05 1.01 12.11
N ASN A 124 -25.90 0.70 11.48
CA ASN A 124 -25.74 -0.52 10.68
C ASN A 124 -24.29 -1.06 10.72
N PRO A 125 -23.90 -1.74 11.83
CA PRO A 125 -22.53 -2.23 12.01
C PRO A 125 -22.20 -3.45 11.14
N GLN A 126 -23.22 -4.07 10.52
CA GLN A 126 -23.01 -5.16 9.57
C GLN A 126 -22.48 -4.61 8.24
N LYS A 127 -23.09 -3.52 7.75
CA LYS A 127 -22.67 -2.84 6.52
C LYS A 127 -21.43 -1.97 6.74
N TYR A 128 -21.47 -1.07 7.72
CA TYR A 128 -20.42 -0.10 7.93
C TYR A 128 -19.42 -0.59 8.96
N LYS A 129 -18.13 -0.42 8.64
CA LYS A 129 -17.02 -0.82 9.48
C LYS A 129 -16.23 0.43 9.85
N LEU A 130 -15.99 0.68 11.13
CA LEU A 130 -15.21 1.85 11.55
C LEU A 130 -13.71 1.59 11.38
N GLY A 131 -13.02 2.50 10.70
CA GLY A 131 -11.57 2.58 10.64
C GLY A 131 -11.07 3.74 11.50
N VAL A 132 -10.06 3.50 12.34
CA VAL A 132 -9.50 4.49 13.27
C VAL A 132 -7.98 4.57 13.16
N LEU A 133 -7.41 5.68 13.63
CA LEU A 133 -5.97 5.87 13.79
C LEU A 133 -5.67 6.03 15.28
N VAL A 134 -4.74 5.24 15.81
CA VAL A 134 -4.40 5.26 17.25
C VAL A 134 -3.74 6.58 17.64
N ASP A 135 -3.87 6.98 18.90
CA ASP A 135 -3.07 8.08 19.43
C ASP A 135 -1.56 7.79 19.40
N ARG A 136 -0.70 8.77 19.65
CA ARG A 136 0.77 8.60 19.64
C ARG A 136 1.42 9.10 20.93
N GLN A 137 0.66 9.08 22.03
CA GLN A 137 1.05 9.70 23.30
C GLN A 137 1.91 8.78 24.16
N PHE A 138 2.92 9.40 24.78
CA PHE A 138 3.64 8.85 25.93
C PHE A 138 3.23 9.60 27.20
N PRO A 139 3.51 9.05 28.39
CA PRO A 139 3.30 9.75 29.65
C PRO A 139 3.97 11.13 29.64
N LYS A 140 3.28 12.14 30.16
CA LYS A 140 3.80 13.52 30.21
C LYS A 140 5.00 13.63 31.15
N GLU A 141 4.93 12.92 32.27
CA GLU A 141 5.97 12.86 33.28
C GLU A 141 6.63 11.49 33.24
N MET A 142 7.73 11.38 32.51
CA MET A 142 8.55 10.16 32.49
C MET A 142 9.81 10.33 33.34
N PRO A 143 10.29 9.25 33.99
CA PRO A 143 11.53 9.29 34.74
C PRO A 143 12.74 9.56 33.83
N PRO A 144 13.86 10.09 34.35
CA PRO A 144 15.06 10.36 33.56
C PRO A 144 15.57 9.16 32.74
N GLU A 145 15.33 7.94 33.21
CA GLU A 145 15.71 6.67 32.58
C GLU A 145 15.04 6.43 31.23
N ALA A 146 13.86 7.04 31.01
CA ALA A 146 13.12 6.98 29.75
C ALA A 146 13.80 7.75 28.61
N TYR A 147 14.78 8.60 28.93
CA TYR A 147 15.47 9.47 27.99
C TYR A 147 16.94 9.07 27.83
N LEU A 148 17.52 9.46 26.70
CA LEU A 148 18.94 9.31 26.42
C LEU A 148 19.76 10.30 27.26
N ARG A 149 20.87 9.82 27.83
CA ARG A 149 21.84 10.63 28.56
C ARG A 149 23.26 10.38 28.07
N ASP A 150 24.06 11.43 27.90
CA ASP A 150 25.48 11.29 27.55
C ASP A 150 26.31 10.71 28.72
N ALA A 151 27.61 10.52 28.50
CA ALA A 151 28.52 10.00 29.52
C ALA A 151 28.67 10.91 30.76
N GLN A 152 28.31 12.19 30.65
CA GLN A 152 28.30 13.17 31.74
C GLN A 152 26.94 13.21 32.46
N GLY A 153 25.95 12.44 31.98
CA GLY A 153 24.60 12.39 32.53
C GLY A 153 23.65 13.47 31.99
N ASN A 154 24.06 14.27 31.02
CA ASN A 154 23.19 15.30 30.43
C ASN A 154 22.21 14.66 29.44
N PHE A 155 21.00 15.22 29.34
CA PHE A 155 20.04 14.77 28.33
C PHE A 155 20.52 15.03 26.91
N ILE A 156 20.35 14.03 26.04
CA ILE A 156 20.62 14.18 24.62
C ILE A 156 19.38 14.74 23.92
N SER A 157 19.59 15.81 23.15
CA SER A 157 18.56 16.53 22.40
C SER A 157 18.79 16.44 20.89
N ASP A 158 17.71 16.53 20.11
CA ASP A 158 17.78 16.77 18.66
C ASP A 158 16.86 17.92 18.26
N LYS A 159 17.38 18.96 17.59
CA LYS A 159 16.63 20.12 17.07
C LYS A 159 15.54 20.63 18.03
N ASN A 160 14.32 20.11 17.89
CA ASN A 160 13.09 20.50 18.61
C ASN A 160 12.67 19.50 19.70
N VAL A 161 13.45 18.45 19.92
CA VAL A 161 13.24 17.39 20.91
C VAL A 161 14.27 17.57 22.03
N PRO A 162 13.91 18.24 23.14
CA PRO A 162 14.86 18.55 24.21
C PRO A 162 15.34 17.31 24.96
N LYS A 163 14.56 16.22 24.96
CA LYS A 163 14.91 14.94 25.57
C LYS A 163 14.51 13.81 24.64
N MET A 164 15.49 13.16 24.03
CA MET A 164 15.25 12.02 23.15
C MET A 164 14.91 10.76 23.94
N LEU A 165 13.96 9.96 23.44
CA LEU A 165 13.56 8.70 24.06
C LEU A 165 14.68 7.65 23.96
N SER A 166 14.86 6.89 25.03
CA SER A 166 15.84 5.81 25.11
C SER A 166 15.26 4.48 24.62
N PRO A 167 16.00 3.67 23.84
CA PRO A 167 15.66 2.26 23.61
C PRO A 167 15.54 1.44 24.90
N GLU A 168 16.17 1.91 25.98
CA GLU A 168 16.13 1.32 27.31
C GLU A 168 15.07 1.99 28.22
N MET A 169 14.03 2.59 27.64
CA MET A 169 12.91 3.16 28.39
C MET A 169 12.27 2.11 29.31
N PRO A 170 11.97 2.44 30.57
CA PRO A 170 11.31 1.53 31.52
C PRO A 170 9.98 0.96 30.99
N GLU A 171 9.70 -0.28 31.36
CA GLU A 171 8.47 -0.99 30.94
C GLU A 171 7.20 -0.31 31.43
N GLU A 172 7.24 0.33 32.61
CA GLU A 172 6.14 1.12 33.18
C GLU A 172 5.70 2.24 32.24
N CYS A 173 6.65 2.96 31.63
CA CYS A 173 6.33 4.01 30.65
C CYS A 173 5.68 3.44 29.39
N LEU A 174 6.13 2.26 28.94
CA LEU A 174 5.58 1.58 27.76
C LEU A 174 4.14 1.09 28.02
N ASN A 175 3.89 0.56 29.21
CA ASN A 175 2.57 0.12 29.64
C ASN A 175 1.58 1.29 29.76
N GLU A 176 2.01 2.40 30.35
CA GLU A 176 1.20 3.62 30.43
C GLU A 176 0.96 4.22 29.04
N ALA A 177 1.97 4.24 28.16
CA ALA A 177 1.77 4.61 26.76
C ALA A 177 0.71 3.73 26.11
N GLY A 178 0.76 2.41 26.28
CA GLY A 178 -0.26 1.49 25.79
C GLY A 178 -1.67 1.83 26.29
N GLN A 179 -1.82 2.17 27.58
CA GLN A 179 -3.10 2.60 28.15
C GLN A 179 -3.62 3.90 27.52
N LEU A 180 -2.75 4.89 27.33
CA LEU A 180 -3.09 6.17 26.69
C LEU A 180 -3.57 5.97 25.23
N HIS A 181 -2.99 5.02 24.51
CA HIS A 181 -3.44 4.68 23.16
C HIS A 181 -4.78 3.93 23.14
N ALA A 182 -5.08 3.17 24.20
CA ALA A 182 -6.26 2.31 24.28
C ALA A 182 -7.51 3.01 24.86
N VAL A 183 -7.35 4.03 25.70
CA VAL A 183 -8.46 4.63 26.46
C VAL A 183 -9.53 5.28 25.56
N GLY A 184 -9.12 6.08 24.57
CA GLY A 184 -10.06 6.69 23.62
C GLY A 184 -10.79 5.65 22.78
N LEU A 185 -10.08 4.61 22.37
CA LEU A 185 -10.64 3.48 21.62
C LEU A 185 -11.68 2.70 22.43
N ALA A 186 -11.42 2.46 23.72
CA ALA A 186 -12.36 1.80 24.61
C ALA A 186 -13.66 2.61 24.77
N LYS A 187 -13.58 3.94 24.86
CA LYS A 187 -14.76 4.82 24.87
C LYS A 187 -15.57 4.71 23.58
N LEU A 188 -14.92 4.77 22.42
CA LEU A 188 -15.61 4.64 21.13
C LEU A 188 -16.28 3.27 20.97
N ARG A 189 -15.63 2.19 21.43
CA ARG A 189 -16.18 0.82 21.39
C ARG A 189 -17.52 0.69 22.11
N ALA A 190 -17.74 1.46 23.17
CA ALA A 190 -19.01 1.45 23.89
C ALA A 190 -20.19 1.94 23.01
N ARG A 191 -19.91 2.70 21.95
CA ARG A 191 -20.94 3.21 21.01
C ARG A 191 -21.11 2.32 19.77
N CYS A 192 -20.03 1.81 19.19
CA CYS A 192 -20.07 1.01 17.97
C CYS A 192 -18.81 0.13 17.83
N PRO A 193 -18.86 -0.98 17.06
CA PRO A 193 -17.69 -1.82 16.84
C PRO A 193 -16.62 -1.10 16.00
N ILE A 194 -15.35 -1.31 16.38
CA ILE A 194 -14.18 -0.82 15.64
C ILE A 194 -13.59 -1.98 14.85
N ALA A 195 -13.46 -1.83 13.54
CA ALA A 195 -13.04 -2.92 12.65
C ALA A 195 -11.54 -2.87 12.36
N ILE A 196 -11.03 -1.75 11.86
CA ILE A 196 -9.64 -1.60 11.46
C ILE A 196 -8.98 -0.51 12.31
N ILE A 197 -7.84 -0.85 12.90
CA ILE A 197 -7.05 0.08 13.72
C ILE A 197 -5.71 0.26 13.05
N GLN A 198 -5.41 1.51 12.67
CA GLN A 198 -4.14 1.88 12.07
C GLN A 198 -3.25 2.49 13.16
N ASN A 199 -2.02 1.99 13.31
CA ASN A 199 -1.06 2.55 14.25
C ASN A 199 -0.31 3.76 13.66
N GLY A 200 0.06 3.67 12.37
CA GLY A 200 0.78 4.75 11.68
C GLY A 200 2.25 4.94 12.09
N GLY A 201 2.73 4.21 13.12
CA GLY A 201 4.10 3.77 13.46
C GLY A 201 5.29 4.74 13.52
N GLU A 202 5.18 5.93 12.93
CA GLU A 202 6.19 7.00 12.95
C GLU A 202 6.14 7.80 14.26
N TYR A 203 6.37 7.13 15.39
CA TYR A 203 6.52 7.74 16.71
C TYR A 203 7.29 6.81 17.66
N GLY A 204 7.65 7.29 18.84
CA GLY A 204 8.43 6.52 19.81
C GLY A 204 9.86 6.32 19.34
N LEU A 205 10.41 5.11 19.47
CA LEU A 205 11.73 4.76 18.94
C LEU A 205 11.75 4.92 17.41
N ASN A 206 12.76 5.65 16.94
CA ASN A 206 12.97 5.96 15.54
C ASN A 206 13.82 4.88 14.85
N VAL A 207 14.16 5.10 13.58
CA VAL A 207 14.99 4.21 12.77
C VAL A 207 16.49 4.54 12.88
N ILE A 208 17.34 3.61 12.46
CA ILE A 208 18.80 3.68 12.64
C ILE A 208 19.41 4.86 11.87
N GLY A 209 18.99 5.06 10.61
CA GLY A 209 19.50 6.10 9.72
C GLY A 209 19.37 7.50 10.29
N TRP A 210 18.44 7.70 11.23
CA TRP A 210 18.26 8.97 11.92
C TRP A 210 18.80 8.96 13.36
N ALA A 211 18.43 7.97 14.18
CA ALA A 211 18.64 8.04 15.63
C ALA A 211 19.98 7.46 16.11
N LYS A 212 20.69 6.66 15.31
CA LYS A 212 21.88 5.92 15.76
C LYS A 212 22.93 6.81 16.42
N LYS A 213 23.23 7.96 15.82
CA LYS A 213 24.21 8.93 16.32
C LYS A 213 23.89 9.46 17.73
N TYR A 214 22.62 9.43 18.15
CA TYR A 214 22.21 9.82 19.49
C TYR A 214 22.27 8.63 20.46
N TRP A 215 21.86 7.44 20.01
CA TRP A 215 21.96 6.23 20.81
C TRP A 215 23.40 5.85 21.18
N GLU A 216 24.36 6.12 20.29
CA GLU A 216 25.79 5.88 20.51
C GLU A 216 26.40 6.73 21.64
N GLN A 217 25.72 7.81 22.04
CA GLN A 217 26.19 8.70 23.09
C GLN A 217 25.78 8.23 24.49
N ASP A 218 24.77 7.35 24.63
CA ASP A 218 24.30 6.86 25.94
C ASP A 218 25.00 5.55 26.32
N PRO A 219 25.87 5.54 27.36
CA PRO A 219 26.61 4.34 27.77
C PRO A 219 25.70 3.17 28.15
N ARG A 220 24.49 3.42 28.65
CA ARG A 220 23.54 2.35 28.99
C ARG A 220 23.04 1.66 27.74
N VAL A 221 22.73 2.44 26.69
CA VAL A 221 22.25 1.91 25.41
C VAL A 221 23.36 1.13 24.72
N VAL A 222 24.60 1.65 24.73
CA VAL A 222 25.76 0.95 24.18
C VAL A 222 26.03 -0.36 24.94
N ALA A 223 25.93 -0.34 26.28
CA ALA A 223 26.08 -1.54 27.11
C ALA A 223 24.96 -2.57 26.84
N ALA A 224 23.70 -2.13 26.78
CA ALA A 224 22.54 -2.99 26.53
C ALA A 224 22.56 -3.63 25.13
N LYS A 225 23.01 -2.89 24.12
CA LYS A 225 23.27 -3.43 22.77
C LYS A 225 24.28 -4.57 22.84
N GLY A 226 25.36 -4.37 23.59
CA GLY A 226 26.48 -5.32 23.70
C GLY A 226 27.07 -5.61 22.32
N ASN A 227 27.32 -6.89 22.02
CA ASN A 227 27.91 -7.32 20.74
C ASN A 227 26.91 -7.39 19.57
N ARG A 228 25.62 -7.06 19.77
CA ARG A 228 24.63 -7.10 18.69
C ARG A 228 24.84 -5.96 17.70
N GLY A 229 24.45 -6.19 16.45
CA GLY A 229 24.31 -5.11 15.47
C GLY A 229 23.18 -4.16 15.85
N TRP A 230 23.30 -2.88 15.46
CA TRP A 230 22.27 -1.87 15.73
C TRP A 230 20.89 -2.27 15.21
N TYR A 231 20.83 -2.86 14.01
CA TYR A 231 19.57 -3.31 13.41
C TYR A 231 18.84 -4.35 14.26
N GLN A 232 19.54 -5.40 14.67
CA GLN A 232 18.96 -6.42 15.53
C GLN A 232 18.54 -5.84 16.89
N TYR A 233 19.36 -4.99 17.50
CA TYR A 233 19.05 -4.42 18.81
C TYR A 233 17.83 -3.50 18.78
N ILE A 234 17.77 -2.57 17.82
CA ILE A 234 16.68 -1.61 17.72
C ILE A 234 15.39 -2.25 17.22
N SER A 235 15.45 -3.26 16.37
CA SER A 235 14.26 -4.04 15.99
C SER A 235 13.61 -4.70 17.21
N ARG A 236 14.43 -5.29 18.10
CA ARG A 236 13.95 -5.86 19.37
C ARG A 236 13.36 -4.79 20.31
N GLN A 237 14.01 -3.63 20.44
CA GLN A 237 13.48 -2.58 21.33
C GLN A 237 12.25 -1.89 20.77
N LYS A 238 12.16 -1.71 19.44
CA LYS A 238 10.94 -1.24 18.79
C LYS A 238 9.80 -2.23 18.97
N ALA A 239 10.07 -3.53 18.81
CA ALA A 239 9.08 -4.56 19.07
C ALA A 239 8.63 -4.57 20.54
N ARG A 240 9.53 -4.35 21.50
CA ARG A 240 9.18 -4.20 22.92
C ARG A 240 8.20 -3.04 23.13
N GLU A 241 8.52 -1.86 22.61
CA GLU A 241 7.67 -0.67 22.69
C GLU A 241 6.29 -0.90 22.06
N GLN A 242 6.27 -1.35 20.80
CA GLN A 242 5.03 -1.43 20.04
C GLN A 242 4.17 -2.63 20.44
N LYS A 243 4.75 -3.69 21.00
CA LYS A 243 3.99 -4.81 21.57
C LYS A 243 3.19 -4.38 22.80
N ALA A 244 3.75 -3.54 23.69
CA ALA A 244 3.01 -3.04 24.85
C ALA A 244 1.76 -2.25 24.41
N ILE A 245 1.91 -1.40 23.38
CA ILE A 245 0.80 -0.65 22.78
C ILE A 245 -0.21 -1.57 22.11
N ALA A 246 0.26 -2.50 21.27
CA ALA A 246 -0.59 -3.46 20.59
C ALA A 246 -1.40 -4.26 21.60
N ASP A 247 -0.78 -4.84 22.62
CA ASP A 247 -1.47 -5.67 23.61
C ASP A 247 -2.55 -4.90 24.37
N ALA A 248 -2.29 -3.65 24.78
CA ALA A 248 -3.30 -2.80 25.41
C ALA A 248 -4.49 -2.54 24.49
N ILE A 249 -4.24 -2.27 23.20
CA ILE A 249 -5.29 -2.06 22.19
C ILE A 249 -6.07 -3.34 21.93
N ARG A 250 -5.39 -4.49 21.83
CA ARG A 250 -6.02 -5.80 21.64
C ARG A 250 -6.95 -6.14 22.80
N ALA A 251 -6.53 -5.83 24.03
CA ALA A 251 -7.34 -6.00 25.23
C ALA A 251 -8.56 -5.05 25.24
N ALA A 252 -8.39 -3.79 24.84
CA ALA A 252 -9.48 -2.82 24.75
C ALA A 252 -10.49 -3.17 23.62
N LEU A 253 -10.01 -3.78 22.54
CA LEU A 253 -10.77 -4.07 21.32
C LEU A 253 -10.62 -5.54 20.86
N PRO A 254 -11.15 -6.52 21.62
CA PRO A 254 -11.04 -7.94 21.28
C PRO A 254 -11.86 -8.33 20.04
N GLY A 255 -12.89 -7.54 19.68
CA GLY A 255 -13.75 -7.79 18.51
C GLY A 255 -13.31 -7.09 17.22
N ARG A 256 -12.12 -6.49 17.18
CA ARG A 256 -11.58 -5.86 15.97
C ARG A 256 -11.30 -6.90 14.88
N LEU A 257 -11.25 -6.46 13.63
CA LEU A 257 -10.79 -7.30 12.51
C LEU A 257 -9.26 -7.28 12.40
N LEU A 258 -8.66 -6.09 12.36
CA LEU A 258 -7.21 -5.93 12.19
C LEU A 258 -6.65 -4.77 13.00
N TYR A 259 -5.49 -5.01 13.60
CA TYR A 259 -4.53 -4.00 14.03
C TYR A 259 -3.34 -3.97 13.09
N VAL A 260 -3.15 -2.86 12.37
CA VAL A 260 -2.12 -2.68 11.35
C VAL A 260 -1.09 -1.64 11.79
N PHE A 261 0.20 -1.91 11.54
CA PHE A 261 1.32 -1.04 11.94
C PHE A 261 2.11 -0.53 10.73
N TYR A 262 2.47 0.76 10.71
CA TYR A 262 3.23 1.34 9.59
C TYR A 262 4.72 1.50 9.92
N THR A 263 5.65 0.83 9.24
CA THR A 263 5.49 -0.42 8.50
C THR A 263 5.92 -1.60 9.36
N CYS A 264 5.27 -2.74 9.16
CA CYS A 264 5.55 -4.01 9.85
C CYS A 264 5.42 -5.15 8.83
N GLY A 265 6.07 -5.00 7.68
CA GLY A 265 6.17 -6.02 6.63
C GLY A 265 7.58 -6.58 6.53
N GLY A 266 7.85 -7.36 5.48
CA GLY A 266 9.14 -8.02 5.23
C GLY A 266 10.31 -7.10 4.87
N ASP A 267 10.20 -5.80 5.15
CA ASP A 267 11.11 -4.72 4.76
C ASP A 267 11.25 -4.58 3.23
N THR A 268 10.50 -3.65 2.65
CA THR A 268 10.50 -3.35 1.21
C THR A 268 11.86 -2.82 0.72
N HIS A 269 12.67 -2.31 1.64
CA HIS A 269 13.99 -1.77 1.38
C HIS A 269 15.11 -2.78 1.66
N ARG A 270 14.75 -4.01 2.07
CA ARG A 270 15.70 -5.06 2.47
C ARG A 270 16.79 -5.27 1.40
N HIS A 271 18.05 -5.22 1.85
CA HIS A 271 19.24 -5.33 0.99
C HIS A 271 19.30 -4.30 -0.15
N GLY A 272 18.74 -3.09 0.05
CA GLY A 272 19.01 -1.92 -0.79
C GLY A 272 20.48 -1.50 -0.78
N THR A 273 20.89 -0.61 -1.68
CA THR A 273 22.27 -0.10 -1.68
C THR A 273 22.50 0.80 -0.46
N VAL A 274 23.75 1.14 -0.13
CA VAL A 274 24.02 2.15 0.92
C VAL A 274 23.41 3.51 0.55
N GLU A 275 23.26 3.77 -0.75
CA GLU A 275 22.58 4.95 -1.30
C GLU A 275 21.04 4.82 -1.23
N THR A 276 20.51 3.59 -1.20
CA THR A 276 19.07 3.25 -1.22
C THR A 276 18.64 2.28 -0.11
N PHE A 277 19.18 2.44 1.10
CA PHE A 277 18.67 1.89 2.36
C PHE A 277 19.02 0.40 2.59
N HIS A 278 20.13 0.13 3.28
CA HIS A 278 20.55 -1.23 3.68
C HIS A 278 20.12 -1.56 5.14
N ASN A 279 18.83 -1.40 5.47
CA ASN A 279 18.21 -1.62 6.80
C ASN A 279 18.15 -0.39 7.75
N ASP A 280 18.50 0.80 7.28
CA ASP A 280 18.55 1.98 8.14
C ASP A 280 17.18 2.60 8.47
N TRP A 281 16.14 2.22 7.73
CA TRP A 281 14.83 2.87 7.74
C TRP A 281 13.66 1.90 7.93
N ALA A 282 13.98 0.68 8.37
CA ALA A 282 13.00 -0.34 8.70
C ALA A 282 13.45 -1.08 9.97
N TRP A 283 12.58 -1.95 10.44
CA TRP A 283 12.87 -2.89 11.53
C TRP A 283 12.71 -4.31 11.04
N ASP A 284 13.41 -5.24 11.67
CA ASP A 284 13.34 -6.65 11.32
C ASP A 284 11.93 -7.20 11.58
N TYR A 285 11.29 -7.68 10.53
CA TYR A 285 9.99 -8.34 10.60
C TYR A 285 10.00 -9.52 11.59
N ALA A 286 11.14 -10.18 11.77
CA ALA A 286 11.28 -11.26 12.72
C ALA A 286 10.94 -10.85 14.16
N ASP A 287 11.23 -9.61 14.54
CA ASP A 287 10.86 -9.07 15.85
C ASP A 287 9.51 -8.35 15.79
N MET A 288 9.30 -7.53 14.75
CA MET A 288 8.14 -6.65 14.65
C MET A 288 6.82 -7.37 14.43
N ARG A 289 6.80 -8.57 13.83
CA ARG A 289 5.55 -9.30 13.52
C ARG A 289 4.64 -9.56 14.74
N ALA A 290 5.18 -9.52 15.96
CA ALA A 290 4.38 -9.65 17.18
C ALA A 290 3.48 -8.43 17.46
N CYS A 291 3.81 -7.28 16.87
CA CYS A 291 3.17 -6.00 17.11
C CYS A 291 1.94 -5.78 16.22
N ALA A 292 1.80 -6.49 15.09
CA ALA A 292 0.68 -6.34 14.17
C ALA A 292 -0.11 -7.64 14.04
N ASP A 293 -1.37 -7.56 13.60
CA ASP A 293 -2.18 -8.74 13.31
C ASP A 293 -1.85 -9.33 11.92
N ILE A 294 -1.22 -8.54 11.06
CA ILE A 294 -0.89 -8.89 9.68
C ILE A 294 0.36 -8.12 9.21
N ALA A 295 1.07 -8.62 8.20
CA ALA A 295 2.17 -7.88 7.58
C ALA A 295 1.66 -6.62 6.86
N THR A 296 2.46 -5.57 6.90
CA THR A 296 2.11 -4.24 6.39
C THR A 296 3.35 -3.56 5.79
N SER A 297 3.51 -3.70 4.48
CA SER A 297 4.59 -3.07 3.70
C SER A 297 4.16 -1.73 3.12
N GLU A 298 5.12 -0.89 2.72
CA GLU A 298 4.86 0.39 2.05
C GLU A 298 5.32 0.38 0.60
N TYR A 299 4.50 0.95 -0.27
CA TYR A 299 4.74 1.02 -1.70
C TYR A 299 4.38 2.40 -2.23
N TYR A 300 5.34 3.32 -2.19
CA TYR A 300 5.17 4.70 -2.61
C TYR A 300 5.98 5.00 -3.86
N TYR A 301 5.32 5.35 -4.94
CA TYR A 301 5.97 5.60 -6.21
C TYR A 301 7.10 6.65 -6.11
N HIS A 302 8.30 6.27 -6.54
CA HIS A 302 9.54 7.05 -6.46
C HIS A 302 9.97 7.49 -5.05
N ASP A 303 9.43 6.87 -4.00
CA ASP A 303 9.99 6.99 -2.66
C ASP A 303 10.88 5.77 -2.37
N PHE A 304 12.19 5.98 -2.43
CA PHE A 304 13.22 4.93 -2.24
C PHE A 304 13.14 3.76 -3.24
N ASN A 305 12.54 3.99 -4.41
CA ASN A 305 12.44 3.02 -5.49
C ASN A 305 12.52 3.68 -6.87
N SER A 306 12.71 2.87 -7.92
CA SER A 306 12.80 3.36 -9.30
C SER A 306 11.45 3.51 -10.02
N GLY A 307 10.33 3.43 -9.30
CA GLY A 307 8.99 3.52 -9.86
C GLY A 307 8.49 2.17 -10.40
N TRP A 308 7.83 2.19 -11.57
CA TRP A 308 7.22 0.99 -12.17
C TRP A 308 8.22 0.04 -12.83
N ILE A 309 9.35 0.59 -13.30
CA ILE A 309 10.43 -0.12 -13.99
C ILE A 309 11.78 0.19 -13.36
N GLY A 310 12.84 -0.49 -13.80
CA GLY A 310 14.19 -0.33 -13.27
C GLY A 310 14.59 -1.38 -12.23
N PRO A 311 15.85 -1.33 -11.76
CA PRO A 311 16.43 -2.38 -10.90
C PRO A 311 15.80 -2.45 -9.51
N ASP A 312 15.27 -1.33 -9.02
CA ASP A 312 14.62 -1.19 -7.71
C ASP A 312 13.14 -0.82 -7.86
N ASN A 313 12.46 -1.37 -8.86
CA ASN A 313 11.04 -1.07 -9.09
C ASN A 313 10.17 -1.60 -7.94
N MET A 314 9.00 -0.98 -7.76
CA MET A 314 8.09 -1.26 -6.65
C MET A 314 7.68 -2.73 -6.54
N LEU A 315 7.43 -3.43 -7.66
CA LEU A 315 7.03 -4.85 -7.61
C LEU A 315 8.20 -5.75 -7.19
N THR A 316 9.42 -5.44 -7.63
CA THR A 316 10.62 -6.16 -7.15
C THR A 316 10.84 -5.93 -5.65
N GLN A 317 10.55 -4.73 -5.11
CA GLN A 317 10.60 -4.51 -3.66
C GLN A 317 9.50 -5.30 -2.93
N ALA A 318 8.27 -5.31 -3.46
CA ALA A 318 7.14 -6.04 -2.90
C ALA A 318 7.42 -7.55 -2.78
N LEU A 319 7.87 -8.19 -3.86
CA LEU A 319 8.20 -9.61 -3.86
C LEU A 319 9.41 -9.93 -2.97
N GLY A 320 10.31 -8.96 -2.79
CA GLY A 320 11.40 -8.99 -1.81
C GLY A 320 10.88 -9.11 -0.37
N ALA A 321 9.99 -8.20 0.04
CA ALA A 321 9.36 -8.22 1.35
C ALA A 321 8.48 -9.47 1.55
N LYS A 322 7.62 -9.79 0.57
CA LYS A 322 6.71 -10.94 0.63
C LYS A 322 7.44 -12.25 0.88
N GLY A 323 8.57 -12.47 0.21
CA GLY A 323 9.35 -13.68 0.42
C GLY A 323 9.91 -13.82 1.84
N TYR A 324 10.20 -12.71 2.52
CA TYR A 324 10.60 -12.75 3.93
C TYR A 324 9.40 -13.01 4.86
N GLU A 325 8.25 -12.40 4.59
CA GLU A 325 6.99 -12.65 5.31
C GLU A 325 6.57 -14.12 5.25
N LEU A 326 6.69 -14.75 4.07
CA LEU A 326 6.37 -16.15 3.86
C LEU A 326 7.23 -17.10 4.69
N ARG A 327 8.48 -16.74 5.04
CA ARG A 327 9.32 -17.54 5.96
C ARG A 327 8.72 -17.66 7.37
N PHE A 328 7.87 -16.70 7.74
CA PHE A 328 7.14 -16.70 9.00
C PHE A 328 5.68 -17.13 8.82
N ASN A 329 5.35 -17.77 7.69
CA ASN A 329 4.01 -18.22 7.33
C ASN A 329 2.97 -17.08 7.25
N MET A 330 3.42 -15.84 7.06
CA MET A 330 2.53 -14.71 6.83
C MET A 330 2.19 -14.62 5.34
N LYS A 331 1.11 -15.29 4.93
CA LYS A 331 0.67 -15.32 3.53
C LYS A 331 -0.03 -14.03 3.08
N ASN A 332 -0.63 -13.31 4.01
CA ASN A 332 -1.45 -12.15 3.71
C ASN A 332 -0.83 -10.86 4.23
N SER A 333 -1.09 -9.76 3.52
CA SER A 333 -0.69 -8.42 3.92
C SER A 333 -1.84 -7.42 3.83
N TYR A 334 -1.69 -6.32 4.55
CA TYR A 334 -2.54 -5.14 4.47
C TYR A 334 -1.63 -3.92 4.26
N ASP A 335 -1.38 -3.57 3.01
CA ASP A 335 -0.24 -2.71 2.66
C ASP A 335 -0.61 -1.23 2.51
N TYR A 336 0.39 -0.36 2.64
CA TYR A 336 0.29 1.07 2.40
C TYR A 336 0.66 1.36 0.96
N VAL A 337 -0.30 1.81 0.15
CA VAL A 337 -0.14 1.94 -1.30
C VAL A 337 -0.34 3.39 -1.74
N CYS A 338 0.60 3.91 -2.54
CA CYS A 338 0.51 5.26 -3.07
C CYS A 338 1.23 5.37 -4.43
N PRO A 339 0.54 5.72 -5.52
CA PRO A 339 1.17 6.03 -6.80
C PRO A 339 1.79 7.44 -6.83
N GLY A 340 1.88 8.13 -5.70
CA GLY A 340 2.46 9.46 -5.58
C GLY A 340 1.66 10.34 -4.61
N TYR A 341 2.38 11.11 -3.80
CA TYR A 341 1.78 12.02 -2.82
C TYR A 341 2.58 13.31 -2.62
N LYS A 342 3.90 13.30 -2.80
CA LYS A 342 4.78 14.46 -2.58
C LYS A 342 4.56 15.50 -3.68
N GLN A 343 3.69 16.47 -3.39
CA GLN A 343 3.51 17.66 -4.21
C GLN A 343 4.62 18.68 -3.86
N ASP A 344 5.15 19.39 -4.87
CA ASP A 344 5.97 20.58 -4.64
C ASP A 344 5.08 21.64 -3.96
N GLU A 345 5.49 22.16 -2.80
CA GLU A 345 4.76 23.21 -2.06
C GLU A 345 4.49 24.46 -2.93
N LYS A 346 5.28 24.67 -4.00
CA LYS A 346 5.10 25.76 -4.97
C LYS A 346 4.13 25.45 -6.10
N ALA A 347 3.59 24.23 -6.19
CA ALA A 347 2.67 23.86 -7.24
C ALA A 347 1.28 24.48 -7.00
N GLY A 348 0.85 25.36 -7.91
CA GLY A 348 -0.40 26.14 -7.79
C GLY A 348 -1.70 25.36 -7.97
N ALA A 349 -1.66 24.05 -8.28
CA ALA A 349 -2.84 23.22 -8.43
C ALA A 349 -2.56 21.77 -8.00
N ALA A 350 -3.60 21.08 -7.49
CA ALA A 350 -3.51 19.66 -7.21
C ALA A 350 -3.27 18.86 -8.50
N PRO A 351 -2.48 17.77 -8.46
CA PRO A 351 -2.27 16.91 -9.61
C PRO A 351 -3.60 16.30 -10.07
N VAL A 352 -3.85 16.35 -11.37
CA VAL A 352 -5.06 15.79 -11.99
C VAL A 352 -4.71 14.55 -12.80
N TRP A 353 -5.68 13.64 -12.90
CA TRP A 353 -5.58 12.48 -13.77
C TRP A 353 -6.21 12.76 -15.13
N ASP A 354 -5.47 12.45 -16.20
CA ASP A 354 -5.94 12.51 -17.59
C ASP A 354 -5.59 11.20 -18.31
N PRO A 355 -6.56 10.30 -18.53
CA PRO A 355 -6.31 8.99 -19.15
C PRO A 355 -5.97 9.08 -20.64
N THR A 356 -6.10 10.27 -21.26
CA THR A 356 -5.77 10.49 -22.67
C THR A 356 -4.27 10.72 -22.89
N GLN A 357 -3.55 11.11 -21.83
CA GLN A 357 -2.10 11.28 -21.90
C GLN A 357 -1.40 9.93 -22.15
N PRO A 358 -0.26 9.94 -22.87
CA PRO A 358 0.59 8.76 -22.98
C PRO A 358 1.11 8.34 -21.60
N ILE A 359 1.42 7.06 -21.43
CA ILE A 359 2.05 6.55 -20.21
C ILE A 359 3.46 7.14 -20.13
N ASP A 360 3.76 7.82 -19.01
CA ASP A 360 5.11 8.27 -18.67
C ASP A 360 5.66 7.46 -17.49
N ASN A 361 6.58 6.54 -17.79
CA ASN A 361 7.26 5.72 -16.78
C ASN A 361 8.27 6.51 -15.94
N ASN A 362 8.58 7.75 -16.31
CA ASN A 362 9.57 8.60 -15.64
C ASN A 362 8.93 9.83 -14.96
N ALA A 363 7.60 9.86 -14.87
CA ALA A 363 6.91 10.91 -14.13
C ALA A 363 7.42 10.90 -12.68
N LYS A 364 7.87 12.06 -12.15
CA LYS A 364 8.64 12.08 -10.89
C LYS A 364 7.79 12.09 -9.63
N ALA A 365 6.67 12.82 -9.64
CA ALA A 365 5.87 13.04 -8.42
C ALA A 365 4.65 12.12 -8.32
N PHE A 366 4.10 11.72 -9.47
CA PHE A 366 2.89 10.89 -9.56
C PHE A 366 3.03 9.94 -10.73
N GLY A 367 2.89 8.65 -10.45
CA GLY A 367 2.91 7.60 -11.44
C GLY A 367 1.60 7.52 -12.22
N ASP A 368 1.67 6.92 -13.41
CA ASP A 368 0.50 6.66 -14.22
C ASP A 368 -0.47 5.72 -13.51
N LEU A 369 -1.74 6.12 -13.40
CA LEU A 369 -2.74 5.35 -12.68
C LEU A 369 -3.15 4.05 -13.37
N ARG A 370 -2.88 3.89 -14.67
CA ARG A 370 -3.07 2.61 -15.36
C ARG A 370 -2.05 1.59 -14.85
N LEU A 371 -0.79 2.01 -14.69
CA LEU A 371 0.26 1.16 -14.15
C LEU A 371 0.05 0.86 -12.66
N TYR A 372 -0.47 1.83 -11.91
CA TYR A 372 -0.89 1.61 -10.52
C TYR A 372 -1.95 0.51 -10.40
N GLU A 373 -2.98 0.50 -11.27
CA GLU A 373 -3.98 -0.58 -11.28
C GLU A 373 -3.33 -1.94 -11.50
N GLY A 374 -2.41 -2.04 -12.47
CA GLY A 374 -1.69 -3.28 -12.75
C GLY A 374 -0.81 -3.74 -11.58
N PHE A 375 -0.10 -2.79 -10.95
CA PHE A 375 0.69 -3.04 -9.75
C PHE A 375 -0.18 -3.56 -8.59
N LEU A 376 -1.34 -2.94 -8.33
CA LEU A 376 -2.26 -3.39 -7.29
C LEU A 376 -2.75 -4.83 -7.55
N LYS A 377 -3.08 -5.19 -8.81
CA LYS A 377 -3.46 -6.57 -9.14
C LYS A 377 -2.33 -7.57 -8.86
N CYS A 378 -1.07 -7.18 -9.08
CA CYS A 378 0.09 -7.97 -8.67
C CYS A 378 0.16 -8.10 -7.14
N LEU A 379 -0.06 -7.01 -6.38
CA LEU A 379 -0.07 -7.03 -4.91
C LEU A 379 -1.14 -7.98 -4.35
N TYR A 380 -2.36 -7.97 -4.89
CA TYR A 380 -3.36 -8.95 -4.49
C TYR A 380 -2.93 -10.38 -4.83
N THR A 381 -2.35 -10.60 -6.02
CA THR A 381 -1.84 -11.93 -6.39
C THR A 381 -0.68 -12.39 -5.51
N GLU A 382 0.18 -11.52 -4.99
CA GLU A 382 1.20 -11.97 -4.02
C GLU A 382 0.59 -12.30 -2.64
N GLY A 383 -0.54 -11.68 -2.26
CA GLY A 383 -1.29 -12.02 -1.05
C GLY A 383 -1.92 -10.86 -0.29
N MET A 384 -1.90 -9.64 -0.83
CA MET A 384 -2.59 -8.49 -0.21
C MET A 384 -4.10 -8.78 -0.13
N ILE A 385 -4.71 -8.52 1.03
CA ILE A 385 -6.16 -8.73 1.26
C ILE A 385 -6.93 -7.43 1.55
N GLY A 386 -6.20 -6.32 1.66
CA GLY A 386 -6.72 -4.98 1.88
C GLY A 386 -5.54 -4.01 1.88
N ALA A 387 -5.81 -2.71 1.95
CA ALA A 387 -4.76 -1.72 1.90
C ALA A 387 -5.18 -0.39 2.52
N VAL A 388 -4.18 0.37 2.94
CA VAL A 388 -4.30 1.79 3.26
C VAL A 388 -4.04 2.59 1.99
N ALA A 389 -5.06 3.30 1.49
CA ALA A 389 -4.89 4.25 0.41
C ALA A 389 -4.11 5.48 0.89
N GLY A 390 -3.01 5.80 0.19
CA GLY A 390 -2.13 6.91 0.53
C GLY A 390 -2.39 8.18 -0.28
N TYR A 391 -2.51 9.32 0.41
CA TYR A 391 -2.19 10.64 -0.14
C TYR A 391 -1.76 11.54 1.03
N PHE A 392 -0.47 11.50 1.33
CA PHE A 392 0.10 12.05 2.57
C PHE A 392 0.55 13.51 2.44
N SER A 393 -0.05 14.26 1.51
CA SER A 393 0.07 15.73 1.45
C SER A 393 -1.31 16.38 1.48
N PHE A 394 -1.42 17.58 2.06
CA PHE A 394 -2.69 18.32 2.04
C PHE A 394 -2.84 18.97 0.65
N PRO A 395 -3.86 18.60 -0.14
CA PRO A 395 -3.99 19.17 -1.48
C PRO A 395 -4.36 20.66 -1.41
N PRO A 396 -3.90 21.49 -2.35
CA PRO A 396 -4.37 22.87 -2.46
C PRO A 396 -5.90 22.95 -2.52
N GLY A 397 -6.50 23.77 -1.66
CA GLY A 397 -7.95 23.88 -1.52
C GLY A 397 -8.63 22.78 -0.68
N GLY A 398 -7.86 21.79 -0.20
CA GLY A 398 -8.34 20.69 0.63
C GLY A 398 -9.04 19.57 -0.15
N PHE A 399 -9.36 18.49 0.57
CA PHE A 399 -9.96 17.28 -0.02
C PHE A 399 -11.40 17.47 -0.52
N ASP A 400 -12.05 18.60 -0.21
CA ASP A 400 -13.39 18.95 -0.68
C ASP A 400 -13.40 20.05 -1.76
N ALA A 401 -12.22 20.40 -2.30
CA ALA A 401 -12.11 21.35 -3.41
C ALA A 401 -12.89 20.85 -4.63
N ALA A 402 -13.58 21.76 -5.33
CA ALA A 402 -14.27 21.42 -6.56
C ALA A 402 -13.28 21.31 -7.73
N PHE A 403 -13.59 20.51 -8.74
CA PHE A 403 -12.71 20.24 -9.89
C PHE A 403 -13.50 19.95 -11.17
N SER A 404 -12.81 19.95 -12.31
CA SER A 404 -13.42 19.59 -13.60
C SER A 404 -13.66 18.07 -13.67
N PRO A 405 -14.86 17.58 -14.01
CA PRO A 405 -15.20 16.16 -13.91
C PRO A 405 -14.38 15.24 -14.83
N ASP A 406 -13.85 15.78 -15.93
CA ASP A 406 -12.94 15.11 -16.89
C ASP A 406 -11.47 15.10 -16.43
N LYS A 407 -11.12 15.91 -15.42
CA LYS A 407 -9.78 16.01 -14.83
C LYS A 407 -9.84 15.89 -13.31
N PRO A 408 -10.30 14.73 -12.79
CA PRO A 408 -10.37 14.51 -11.36
C PRO A 408 -8.99 14.55 -10.69
N PRO A 409 -8.89 14.96 -9.41
CA PRO A 409 -7.64 14.90 -8.67
C PRO A 409 -7.09 13.47 -8.60
N GLN A 410 -5.78 13.34 -8.78
CA GLN A 410 -5.04 12.06 -8.72
C GLN A 410 -5.37 11.27 -7.45
N TYR A 411 -5.44 11.95 -6.29
CA TYR A 411 -5.78 11.31 -5.00
C TYR A 411 -7.14 10.60 -5.01
N LEU A 412 -8.12 11.15 -5.71
CA LEU A 412 -9.48 10.61 -5.72
C LEU A 412 -9.55 9.39 -6.64
N VAL A 413 -8.89 9.46 -7.78
CA VAL A 413 -8.87 8.37 -8.77
C VAL A 413 -8.09 7.16 -8.24
N GLN A 414 -6.96 7.36 -7.55
CA GLN A 414 -6.23 6.22 -6.97
C GLN A 414 -7.07 5.44 -5.94
N MET A 415 -7.94 6.11 -5.18
CA MET A 415 -8.86 5.44 -4.24
C MET A 415 -9.93 4.62 -4.97
N VAL A 416 -10.48 5.18 -6.06
CA VAL A 416 -11.44 4.49 -6.94
C VAL A 416 -10.80 3.24 -7.56
N ILE A 417 -9.57 3.33 -8.05
CA ILE A 417 -8.84 2.21 -8.63
C ILE A 417 -8.60 1.13 -7.57
N LEU A 418 -8.14 1.49 -6.38
CA LEU A 418 -7.95 0.53 -5.30
C LEU A 418 -9.26 -0.18 -4.93
N GLY A 419 -10.38 0.55 -4.83
CA GLY A 419 -11.70 -0.03 -4.58
C GLY A 419 -12.15 -1.02 -5.67
N ARG A 420 -11.85 -0.72 -6.94
CA ARG A 420 -12.14 -1.62 -8.07
C ARG A 420 -11.31 -2.90 -8.05
N VAL A 421 -10.00 -2.79 -7.80
CA VAL A 421 -9.13 -3.96 -7.68
C VAL A 421 -9.53 -4.80 -6.47
N HIS A 422 -9.84 -4.17 -5.33
CA HIS A 422 -10.33 -4.87 -4.14
C HIS A 422 -11.61 -5.66 -4.42
N ALA A 423 -12.57 -5.07 -5.13
CA ALA A 423 -13.79 -5.76 -5.54
C ALA A 423 -13.53 -6.91 -6.50
N LEU A 424 -12.66 -6.75 -7.50
CA LEU A 424 -12.25 -7.84 -8.39
C LEU A 424 -11.75 -9.05 -7.59
N PHE A 425 -10.83 -8.80 -6.66
CA PHE A 425 -10.23 -9.88 -5.88
C PHE A 425 -11.12 -10.41 -4.76
N SER A 426 -12.21 -9.72 -4.41
CA SER A 426 -13.25 -10.27 -3.54
C SER A 426 -13.92 -11.51 -4.13
N HIS A 427 -13.98 -11.64 -5.46
CA HIS A 427 -14.46 -12.85 -6.15
C HIS A 427 -13.40 -13.99 -6.17
N HIS A 428 -12.16 -13.69 -5.80
CA HIS A 428 -11.03 -14.62 -5.79
C HIS A 428 -10.42 -14.78 -4.40
N GLU A 429 -11.14 -14.39 -3.35
CA GLU A 429 -10.66 -14.39 -1.97
C GLU A 429 -10.13 -15.76 -1.51
N ALA A 430 -10.70 -16.86 -2.01
CA ALA A 430 -10.23 -18.21 -1.73
C ALA A 430 -8.76 -18.41 -2.13
N PHE A 431 -8.34 -17.87 -3.29
CA PHE A 431 -6.94 -17.92 -3.71
C PHE A 431 -6.05 -17.04 -2.84
N LEU A 432 -6.54 -15.89 -2.37
CA LEU A 432 -5.77 -15.00 -1.50
C LEU A 432 -5.48 -15.66 -0.14
N ARG A 433 -6.49 -16.30 0.45
CA ARG A 433 -6.38 -16.90 1.80
C ARG A 433 -5.74 -18.27 1.81
N ARG A 434 -6.07 -19.11 0.82
CA ARG A 434 -5.68 -20.53 0.81
C ARG A 434 -4.65 -20.86 -0.24
N GLY A 435 -4.61 -20.11 -1.33
CA GLY A 435 -3.62 -20.30 -2.39
C GLY A 435 -2.19 -20.10 -1.89
N ASP A 436 -1.26 -20.74 -2.57
CA ASP A 436 0.17 -20.54 -2.37
C ASP A 436 0.72 -19.70 -3.51
N LEU A 437 1.41 -18.61 -3.18
CA LEU A 437 2.18 -17.85 -4.15
C LEU A 437 3.30 -18.75 -4.67
N LEU A 438 3.35 -18.94 -5.98
CA LEU A 438 4.35 -19.81 -6.58
C LEU A 438 5.71 -19.12 -6.62
N PRO A 439 6.81 -19.85 -6.36
CA PRO A 439 8.14 -19.27 -6.23
C PRO A 439 8.71 -18.71 -7.54
N GLY A 440 8.28 -19.22 -8.70
CA GLY A 440 8.99 -18.97 -9.95
C GLY A 440 10.32 -19.74 -10.04
N PRO A 441 10.93 -19.84 -11.22
CA PRO A 441 12.14 -20.62 -11.44
C PRO A 441 13.44 -19.89 -11.08
N GLU A 442 13.41 -18.55 -10.98
CA GLU A 442 14.59 -17.71 -10.78
C GLU A 442 14.75 -17.27 -9.32
N LYS A 443 15.99 -16.94 -8.93
CA LYS A 443 16.24 -16.25 -7.67
C LYS A 443 15.84 -14.79 -7.78
N HIS A 444 15.37 -14.22 -6.68
CA HIS A 444 14.96 -12.82 -6.65
C HIS A 444 16.12 -11.87 -7.06
N ALA A 445 15.78 -10.76 -7.72
CA ALA A 445 16.77 -9.85 -8.31
C ALA A 445 17.69 -9.19 -7.27
N LYS A 446 17.15 -8.84 -6.09
CA LYS A 446 17.89 -8.21 -4.98
C LYS A 446 18.24 -9.21 -3.87
N VAL A 447 17.20 -9.77 -3.27
CA VAL A 447 17.25 -10.69 -2.13
C VAL A 447 17.57 -12.14 -2.56
N LYS A 448 18.86 -12.50 -2.70
CA LYS A 448 19.29 -13.78 -3.32
C LYS A 448 19.01 -15.07 -2.52
N ASP A 449 18.53 -14.95 -1.29
CA ASP A 449 18.20 -16.08 -0.41
C ASP A 449 16.73 -16.55 -0.57
N GLN A 450 15.99 -16.02 -1.55
CA GLN A 450 14.60 -16.38 -1.83
C GLN A 450 14.32 -16.43 -3.35
N PRO A 451 13.24 -17.08 -3.79
CA PRO A 451 12.88 -17.12 -5.20
C PRO A 451 12.23 -15.80 -5.64
N ALA A 452 12.14 -15.56 -6.94
CA ALA A 452 11.68 -14.28 -7.49
C ALA A 452 10.19 -14.02 -7.29
N TYR A 453 9.39 -15.07 -7.07
CA TYR A 453 7.93 -15.06 -6.99
C TYR A 453 7.24 -14.51 -8.25
N GLU A 454 7.94 -14.61 -9.37
CA GLU A 454 7.46 -14.26 -10.70
C GLU A 454 8.03 -15.23 -11.74
N PHE A 455 7.36 -15.28 -12.89
CA PHE A 455 7.73 -16.18 -13.98
C PHE A 455 8.23 -15.40 -15.20
N PRO A 456 9.36 -15.82 -15.80
CA PRO A 456 9.93 -15.11 -16.94
C PRO A 456 9.05 -15.29 -18.18
N ALA A 457 8.79 -14.18 -18.87
CA ALA A 457 8.00 -14.12 -20.10
C ALA A 457 8.75 -13.51 -21.30
N GLY A 458 10.09 -13.63 -21.29
CA GLY A 458 10.98 -13.18 -22.37
C GLY A 458 11.28 -11.67 -22.41
N ARG A 459 10.48 -10.83 -21.74
CA ARG A 459 10.76 -9.40 -21.54
C ARG A 459 10.71 -9.06 -20.05
N PRO A 460 11.71 -8.37 -19.48
CA PRO A 460 11.72 -8.03 -18.05
C PRO A 460 10.55 -7.15 -17.59
N THR A 461 9.93 -6.40 -18.50
CA THR A 461 8.76 -5.54 -18.23
C THR A 461 7.43 -6.30 -18.29
N LEU A 462 7.44 -7.57 -18.70
CA LEU A 462 6.30 -8.47 -18.61
C LEU A 462 6.40 -9.26 -17.30
N ARG A 463 5.64 -8.82 -16.31
CA ARG A 463 5.68 -9.35 -14.94
C ARG A 463 4.51 -10.31 -14.73
N ILE A 464 4.81 -11.59 -14.50
CA ILE A 464 3.79 -12.64 -14.36
C ILE A 464 3.89 -13.27 -12.97
N LEU A 465 2.81 -13.18 -12.20
CA LEU A 465 2.68 -13.81 -10.89
C LEU A 465 1.60 -14.89 -10.95
N ALA A 466 1.77 -15.96 -10.17
CA ALA A 466 0.76 -17.00 -10.08
C ALA A 466 0.61 -17.53 -8.66
N ARG A 467 -0.65 -17.76 -8.25
CA ARG A 467 -1.03 -18.54 -7.08
C ARG A 467 -1.64 -19.86 -7.52
N LYS A 468 -1.39 -20.91 -6.75
CA LYS A 468 -2.02 -22.22 -6.93
C LYS A 468 -2.84 -22.60 -5.72
N MET A 469 -4.02 -23.16 -5.92
CA MET A 469 -4.79 -23.77 -4.83
C MET A 469 -4.11 -25.07 -4.36
N PRO A 470 -3.89 -25.26 -3.05
CA PRO A 470 -3.34 -26.51 -2.54
C PRO A 470 -4.23 -27.69 -2.91
N ASN A 471 -3.63 -28.74 -3.47
CA ASN A 471 -4.31 -29.99 -3.88
C ASN A 471 -5.43 -29.84 -4.92
N GLU A 472 -5.58 -28.67 -5.55
CA GLU A 472 -6.56 -28.44 -6.60
C GLU A 472 -5.85 -27.99 -7.89
N PRO A 473 -6.30 -28.45 -9.08
CA PRO A 473 -5.73 -28.03 -10.35
C PRO A 473 -6.30 -26.66 -10.76
N GLN A 474 -6.11 -25.66 -9.89
CA GLN A 474 -6.62 -24.31 -10.08
C GLN A 474 -5.55 -23.28 -9.76
N TRP A 475 -5.46 -22.24 -10.61
CA TRP A 475 -4.51 -21.14 -10.47
C TRP A 475 -5.18 -19.79 -10.62
N LEU A 476 -4.61 -18.79 -9.97
CA LEU A 476 -4.86 -17.37 -10.20
C LEU A 476 -3.59 -16.75 -10.74
N ILE A 477 -3.66 -16.06 -11.88
CA ILE A 477 -2.51 -15.57 -12.62
C ILE A 477 -2.72 -14.09 -12.91
N THR A 478 -1.72 -13.26 -12.66
CA THR A 478 -1.72 -11.85 -13.07
C THR A 478 -0.60 -11.59 -14.05
N ALA A 479 -0.93 -10.94 -15.16
CA ALA A 479 0.00 -10.58 -16.23
C ALA A 479 0.05 -9.06 -16.41
N TRP A 480 1.18 -8.42 -16.07
CA TRP A 480 1.34 -6.98 -16.08
C TRP A 480 2.43 -6.53 -17.06
N ALA A 481 2.13 -5.55 -17.90
CA ALA A 481 3.11 -4.85 -18.73
C ALA A 481 3.54 -3.57 -18.00
N SER A 482 4.60 -3.66 -17.20
CA SER A 482 5.01 -2.59 -16.29
C SER A 482 5.60 -1.36 -16.99
N ASP A 483 5.92 -1.46 -18.28
CA ASP A 483 6.33 -0.35 -19.15
C ASP A 483 5.16 0.31 -19.89
N GLY A 484 3.94 -0.21 -19.74
CA GLY A 484 2.75 0.26 -20.43
C GLY A 484 2.56 -0.28 -21.84
N VAL A 485 3.41 -1.21 -22.30
CA VAL A 485 3.33 -1.80 -23.65
C VAL A 485 2.60 -3.14 -23.60
N ASP A 486 1.28 -3.07 -23.79
CA ASP A 486 0.41 -4.25 -23.87
C ASP A 486 0.95 -5.28 -24.90
N GLY A 487 0.86 -6.56 -24.56
CA GLY A 487 1.22 -7.63 -25.49
C GLY A 487 1.06 -9.03 -24.91
N PRO A 488 1.15 -10.07 -25.76
CA PRO A 488 1.14 -11.45 -25.30
C PRO A 488 2.41 -11.75 -24.50
N ALA A 489 2.26 -12.56 -23.45
CA ALA A 489 3.31 -13.07 -22.60
C ALA A 489 3.19 -14.59 -22.55
N THR A 490 4.22 -15.30 -23.01
CA THR A 490 4.28 -16.77 -22.96
C THR A 490 5.11 -17.17 -21.75
N VAL A 491 4.57 -18.06 -20.93
CA VAL A 491 5.15 -18.44 -19.63
C VAL A 491 4.94 -19.92 -19.35
N GLU A 492 5.88 -20.54 -18.64
CA GLU A 492 5.78 -21.91 -18.14
C GLU A 492 5.46 -21.87 -16.64
N ILE A 493 4.31 -22.42 -16.23
CA ILE A 493 3.91 -22.46 -14.81
C ILE A 493 3.91 -23.93 -14.34
N PRO A 494 4.55 -24.25 -13.20
CA PRO A 494 4.59 -25.60 -12.65
C PRO A 494 3.20 -26.23 -12.56
N GLU A 495 3.13 -27.49 -12.99
CA GLU A 495 1.92 -28.32 -13.09
C GLU A 495 0.86 -27.86 -14.09
N LEU A 496 0.73 -26.55 -14.37
CA LEU A 496 -0.16 -26.02 -15.39
C LEU A 496 0.42 -26.20 -16.81
N GLY A 497 1.73 -26.03 -16.97
CA GLY A 497 2.43 -26.08 -18.24
C GLY A 497 2.55 -24.72 -18.94
N LYS A 498 2.88 -24.77 -20.24
CA LYS A 498 3.04 -23.58 -21.09
C LYS A 498 1.71 -22.91 -21.40
N ILE A 499 1.60 -21.62 -21.13
CA ILE A 499 0.43 -20.80 -21.47
C ILE A 499 0.84 -19.47 -22.11
N THR A 500 -0.11 -18.85 -22.81
CA THR A 500 0.01 -17.47 -23.29
C THR A 500 -1.10 -16.63 -22.70
N VAL A 501 -0.73 -15.55 -22.03
CA VAL A 501 -1.64 -14.59 -21.40
C VAL A 501 -1.42 -13.20 -21.99
N GLN A 502 -2.44 -12.35 -21.98
CA GLN A 502 -2.32 -10.96 -22.43
C GLN A 502 -1.85 -10.09 -21.25
N ALA A 503 -0.64 -9.56 -21.31
CA ALA A 503 -0.18 -8.56 -20.36
C ALA A 503 -0.64 -7.16 -20.81
N ARG A 504 -1.06 -6.34 -19.86
CA ARG A 504 -1.54 -4.97 -20.11
C ARG A 504 -0.96 -3.99 -19.11
N ALA A 505 -0.98 -2.69 -19.43
CA ALA A 505 -0.60 -1.63 -18.49
C ALA A 505 -1.41 -1.70 -17.17
N ILE A 506 -2.71 -1.96 -17.29
CA ILE A 506 -3.63 -2.19 -16.15
C ILE A 506 -3.57 -3.61 -15.59
N ALA A 507 -2.63 -4.43 -16.05
CA ALA A 507 -2.58 -5.88 -15.92
C ALA A 507 -3.85 -6.63 -16.39
N THR A 508 -3.74 -7.94 -16.51
CA THR A 508 -4.86 -8.85 -16.75
C THR A 508 -4.84 -9.96 -15.71
N VAL A 509 -6.00 -10.28 -15.13
CA VAL A 509 -6.14 -11.38 -14.16
C VAL A 509 -6.84 -12.56 -14.83
N TYR A 510 -6.29 -13.76 -14.64
CA TYR A 510 -6.84 -15.01 -15.14
C TYR A 510 -7.03 -16.00 -14.01
N THR A 511 -8.10 -16.78 -14.07
CA THR A 511 -8.15 -18.09 -13.43
C THR A 511 -7.78 -19.16 -14.45
N ALA A 512 -7.01 -20.17 -14.03
CA ALA A 512 -6.69 -21.32 -14.86
C ALA A 512 -7.16 -22.61 -14.19
N THR A 513 -7.59 -23.58 -14.99
CA THR A 513 -7.83 -24.95 -14.54
C THR A 513 -7.21 -25.94 -15.54
N LEU A 514 -6.88 -27.15 -15.09
CA LEU A 514 -6.55 -28.24 -16.01
C LEU A 514 -7.81 -29.03 -16.35
N GLN A 515 -8.13 -29.10 -17.65
CA GLN A 515 -9.18 -29.96 -18.17
C GLN A 515 -8.55 -30.96 -19.14
N SER A 516 -8.66 -32.25 -18.84
CA SER A 516 -8.03 -33.33 -19.63
C SER A 516 -6.53 -33.10 -19.91
N GLY A 517 -5.81 -32.59 -18.91
CA GLY A 517 -4.38 -32.28 -19.00
C GLY A 517 -4.03 -31.02 -19.78
N LYS A 518 -5.01 -30.21 -20.18
CA LYS A 518 -4.80 -28.94 -20.91
C LYS A 518 -5.20 -27.73 -20.08
N PRO A 519 -4.42 -26.64 -20.10
CA PRO A 519 -4.81 -25.37 -19.50
C PRO A 519 -6.07 -24.79 -20.13
N VAL A 520 -7.03 -24.44 -19.29
CA VAL A 520 -8.20 -23.62 -19.66
C VAL A 520 -8.10 -22.33 -18.88
N LEU A 521 -7.89 -21.23 -19.60
CA LEU A 521 -7.78 -19.88 -19.05
C LEU A 521 -9.11 -19.15 -19.16
N GLN A 522 -9.52 -18.51 -18.07
CA GLN A 522 -10.64 -17.58 -18.05
C GLN A 522 -10.13 -16.24 -17.53
N GLN A 523 -10.33 -15.19 -18.33
CA GLN A 523 -10.03 -13.83 -17.89
C GLN A 523 -11.08 -13.40 -16.86
N ALA A 524 -10.62 -12.88 -15.73
CA ALA A 524 -11.45 -12.56 -14.57
C ALA A 524 -11.80 -11.07 -14.44
N ASP A 525 -11.05 -10.19 -15.10
CA ASP A 525 -11.20 -8.73 -15.00
C ASP A 525 -11.96 -8.09 -16.17
N LEU A 526 -12.92 -8.84 -16.76
CA LEU A 526 -13.74 -8.39 -17.88
C LEU A 526 -14.98 -7.62 -17.48
#